data_AF-A0A975GZ41-F1
#
_entry.id   AF-A0A975GZ41-F1
#
_cell.length_a   1.000
_cell.length_b   1.000
_cell.length_c   1.000
_cell.angle_alpha   90.00
_cell.angle_beta   90.00
_cell.angle_gamma   90.00
#
_symmetry.space_group_name_H-M   'P 1'
#
loop_
_entity.id
_entity.type
_entity.pdbx_description
1 polymer ?
#
loop_
_entity_poly.entity_id
_entity_poly.type
_entity_poly.pdbx_seq_one_letter_code
_entity_poly.pdbx_strand_id
1 'polypeptide(L)'
;MDSKLWKLGFFTALTSFILLILGTRTILGNHLEIKNYLTFAVFGLTVGMLATLLRFYKMKAGFWIFMASLVIGFLEMFRSFIMDKDGWGDAAGILSLFIITSFGFGITLIVQAIKMVISSTKESNRPS
;
A
#
# COMPACT_ATOMS: atom_id res chain seq x y z
N MET A 1 23.06 0.35 -3.13
CA MET A 1 21.62 0.72 -3.19
C MET A 1 21.49 2.18 -2.79
N ASP A 2 20.78 3.02 -3.55
CA ASP A 2 20.63 4.44 -3.25
C ASP A 2 19.95 4.62 -1.88
N SER A 3 20.60 5.36 -0.97
CA SER A 3 20.11 5.60 0.40
C SER A 3 18.72 6.24 0.41
N LYS A 4 18.34 7.00 -0.63
CA LYS A 4 17.03 7.64 -0.74
C LYS A 4 15.90 6.63 -0.97
N LEU A 5 16.15 5.56 -1.73
CA LEU A 5 15.15 4.54 -2.03
C LEU A 5 14.81 3.73 -0.78
N TRP A 6 15.84 3.30 -0.05
CA TRP A 6 15.67 2.54 1.17
C TRP A 6 14.96 3.36 2.26
N LYS A 7 15.31 4.64 2.42
CA LYS A 7 14.61 5.56 3.32
C LYS A 7 13.12 5.68 3.01
N LEU A 8 12.75 5.76 1.73
CA LEU A 8 11.35 5.85 1.32
C LEU A 8 10.57 4.58 1.65
N GLY A 9 11.14 3.42 1.34
CA GLY A 9 10.54 2.12 1.67
C GLY A 9 10.36 1.92 3.16
N PHE A 10 11.42 2.21 3.92
CA PHE A 10 11.41 2.13 5.37
C PHE A 10 10.38 3.09 5.98
N PHE A 11 10.31 4.33 5.49
CA PHE A 11 9.31 5.30 5.92
C PHE A 11 7.87 4.81 5.64
N THR A 12 7.64 4.23 4.47
CA THR A 12 6.33 3.67 4.09
C THR A 12 5.95 2.48 4.97
N ALA A 13 6.91 1.59 5.25
CA ALA A 13 6.71 0.45 6.13
C ALA A 13 6.41 0.87 7.56
N LEU A 14 7.25 1.76 8.12
CA LEU A 14 7.11 2.26 9.47
C LEU A 14 5.80 3.03 9.66
N THR A 15 5.45 3.89 8.71
CA THR A 15 4.19 4.65 8.75
C THR A 15 2.99 3.70 8.70
N SER A 16 2.99 2.73 7.79
CA SER A 16 1.90 1.74 7.69
C SER A 16 1.75 0.91 8.95
N PHE A 17 2.87 0.49 9.55
CA PHE A 17 2.89 -0.24 10.81
C PHE A 17 2.30 0.57 11.96
N ILE A 18 2.74 1.83 12.10
CA ILE A 18 2.24 2.74 13.14
C ILE A 18 0.74 3.01 12.94
N LEU A 19 0.29 3.28 11.71
CA LEU A 19 -1.12 3.54 11.43
C LEU A 19 -2.01 2.33 11.76
N LEU A 20 -1.56 1.11 11.48
CA LEU A 20 -2.27 -0.11 11.87
C LEU A 20 -2.40 -0.24 13.40
N ILE A 21 -1.30 0.00 14.14
CA ILE A 21 -1.34 -0.02 15.61
C ILE A 21 -2.28 1.07 16.14
N LEU A 22 -2.20 2.29 15.59
CA LEU A 22 -3.06 3.38 16.02
C LEU A 22 -4.54 3.03 15.76
N GLY A 23 -4.90 2.58 14.55
CA GLY A 23 -6.27 2.20 14.25
C GLY A 23 -6.80 1.11 15.17
N THR A 24 -6.04 0.02 15.33
CA THR A 24 -6.51 -1.15 16.07
C THR A 24 -6.42 -1.01 17.60
N ARG A 25 -5.47 -0.25 18.13
CA ARG A 25 -5.33 -0.05 19.58
C ARG A 25 -6.10 1.15 20.09
N THR A 26 -6.03 2.28 19.39
CA THR A 26 -6.58 3.55 19.92
C THR A 26 -8.03 3.78 19.54
N ILE A 27 -8.46 3.32 18.35
CA ILE A 27 -9.84 3.54 17.89
C ILE A 27 -10.73 2.37 18.29
N LEU A 28 -10.29 1.13 18.06
CA LEU A 28 -11.05 -0.06 18.46
C LEU A 28 -10.99 -0.34 19.97
N GLY A 29 -9.96 0.17 20.66
CA GLY A 29 -9.71 -0.18 22.06
C GLY A 29 -9.30 -1.65 22.28
N ASN A 30 -9.00 -2.39 21.21
CA ASN A 30 -8.71 -3.81 21.29
C ASN A 30 -7.38 -4.09 22.00
N HIS A 31 -7.37 -5.14 22.83
CA HIS A 31 -6.14 -5.67 23.40
C HIS A 31 -5.32 -6.35 22.31
N LEU A 32 -4.21 -5.73 21.91
CA LEU A 32 -3.34 -6.28 20.89
C LEU A 32 -2.50 -7.44 21.44
N GLU A 33 -2.75 -8.64 20.92
CA GLU A 33 -1.86 -9.78 21.12
C GLU A 33 -0.56 -9.61 20.32
N ILE A 34 0.51 -10.29 20.74
CA ILE A 34 1.81 -10.33 20.05
C ILE A 34 1.66 -10.73 18.57
N LYS A 35 0.73 -11.64 18.27
CA LYS A 35 0.44 -12.07 16.89
C LYS A 35 0.00 -10.91 16.00
N ASN A 36 -0.77 -9.96 16.53
CA ASN A 36 -1.25 -8.81 15.77
C ASN A 36 -0.09 -7.88 15.38
N TYR A 37 0.82 -7.61 16.30
CA TYR A 37 2.03 -6.83 16.01
C TYR A 37 2.88 -7.47 14.91
N LEU A 38 3.02 -8.80 14.94
CA LEU A 38 3.75 -9.50 13.88
C LEU A 38 3.06 -9.34 12.51
N THR A 39 1.74 -9.51 12.46
CA THR A 39 0.95 -9.33 11.22
C THR A 39 1.08 -7.90 10.69
N PHE A 40 0.99 -6.89 11.55
CA PHE A 40 1.14 -5.49 11.13
C PHE A 40 2.56 -5.20 10.64
N ALA A 41 3.58 -5.77 11.28
CA ALA A 41 4.96 -5.61 10.86
C ALA A 41 5.20 -6.23 9.47
N VAL A 42 4.66 -7.43 9.23
CA VAL A 42 4.71 -8.09 7.92
C VAL A 42 4.02 -7.23 6.87
N PHE A 43 2.81 -6.76 7.14
CA PHE A 43 2.08 -5.88 6.21
C PHE A 43 2.89 -4.61 5.89
N GLY A 44 3.39 -3.92 6.91
CA GLY A 44 4.21 -2.72 6.77
C GLY A 44 5.44 -2.98 5.89
N LEU A 45 6.20 -4.05 6.18
CA LEU A 45 7.36 -4.45 5.39
C LEU A 45 6.99 -4.76 3.94
N THR A 46 5.88 -5.47 3.70
CA THR A 46 5.40 -5.77 2.35
C THR A 46 5.12 -4.50 1.57
N VAL A 47 4.31 -3.57 2.10
CA VAL A 47 3.98 -2.34 1.37
C VAL A 47 5.19 -1.42 1.19
N GLY A 48 6.11 -1.36 2.16
CA GLY A 48 7.36 -0.63 2.04
C GLY A 48 8.30 -1.24 0.99
N MET A 49 8.36 -2.57 0.90
CA MET A 49 9.12 -3.27 -0.14
C MET A 49 8.53 -2.98 -1.52
N LEU A 50 7.21 -3.07 -1.70
CA LEU A 50 6.54 -2.75 -2.96
C LEU A 50 6.79 -1.30 -3.40
N ALA A 51 6.66 -0.34 -2.47
CA ALA A 51 6.97 1.06 -2.71
C ALA A 51 8.43 1.26 -3.16
N THR A 52 9.37 0.56 -2.52
CA THR A 52 10.80 0.59 -2.89
C THR A 52 11.03 0.04 -4.30
N LEU A 53 10.45 -1.12 -4.62
CA LEU A 53 10.59 -1.76 -5.92
C LEU A 53 10.06 -0.87 -7.05
N LEU A 54 8.87 -0.29 -6.88
CA LEU A 54 8.30 0.65 -7.86
C LEU A 54 9.23 1.85 -8.08
N ARG A 55 9.83 2.39 -7.00
CA ARG A 55 10.76 3.50 -7.16
C ARG A 55 12.10 3.08 -7.78
N PHE A 56 12.60 1.90 -7.43
CA PHE A 56 13.85 1.31 -7.95
C PHE A 56 13.78 1.08 -9.46
N TYR A 57 12.69 0.50 -9.97
CA TYR A 57 12.45 0.33 -11.41
C TYR A 57 12.03 1.63 -12.11
N LYS A 58 12.15 2.80 -11.45
CA LYS A 58 11.78 4.12 -11.98
C LYS A 58 10.32 4.21 -12.45
N MET A 59 9.46 3.37 -11.89
CA MET A 59 8.03 3.22 -12.20
C MET A 59 7.21 4.34 -11.53
N LYS A 60 7.52 5.62 -11.83
CA LYS A 60 6.96 6.81 -11.15
C LYS A 60 5.43 6.85 -11.11
N ALA A 61 4.76 6.57 -12.24
CA ALA A 61 3.29 6.59 -12.30
C ALA A 61 2.69 5.50 -11.39
N GLY A 62 3.20 4.28 -11.52
CA GLY A 62 2.79 3.16 -10.66
C GLY A 62 3.03 3.41 -9.18
N PHE A 63 4.17 4.01 -8.82
CA PHE A 63 4.45 4.40 -7.44
C PHE A 63 3.34 5.29 -6.86
N TRP A 64 2.95 6.35 -7.58
CA TRP A 64 1.92 7.26 -7.09
C TRP A 64 0.53 6.62 -7.02
N ILE A 65 0.18 5.75 -7.97
CA ILE A 65 -1.07 4.99 -7.93
C ILE A 65 -1.09 4.09 -6.69
N PHE A 66 -0.02 3.31 -6.46
CA PHE A 66 0.08 2.45 -5.29
C PHE A 66 0.00 3.23 -3.97
N MET A 67 0.72 4.35 -3.86
CA MET A 67 0.67 5.19 -2.67
C MET A 67 -0.73 5.79 -2.44
N ALA A 68 -1.43 6.22 -3.50
CA ALA A 68 -2.79 6.72 -3.39
C ALA A 68 -3.75 5.63 -2.91
N SER A 69 -3.65 4.41 -3.46
CA SER A 69 -4.45 3.27 -3.00
C SER A 69 -4.15 2.89 -1.56
N LEU A 70 -2.89 2.93 -1.14
CA LEU A 70 -2.53 2.68 0.26
C LEU A 70 -3.17 3.70 1.21
N VAL A 71 -3.12 4.99 0.84
CA VAL A 71 -3.77 6.06 1.61
C VAL A 71 -5.29 5.86 1.66
N ILE A 72 -5.93 5.57 0.53
CA ILE A 72 -7.37 5.29 0.47
C ILE A 72 -7.73 4.08 1.33
N GLY A 73 -6.92 3.02 1.30
CA GLY A 73 -7.12 1.83 2.13
C GLY A 73 -7.07 2.14 3.63
N PHE A 74 -6.12 2.98 4.05
CA PHE A 74 -6.08 3.44 5.45
C PHE A 74 -7.28 4.32 5.81
N LEU A 75 -7.68 5.24 4.94
CA LEU A 75 -8.86 6.08 5.17
C LEU A 75 -10.13 5.25 5.33
N GLU A 76 -10.30 4.25 4.47
CA GLU A 76 -11.46 3.34 4.54
C GLU A 76 -11.44 2.50 5.82
N MET A 77 -10.27 1.99 6.21
CA MET A 77 -10.09 1.29 7.48
C MET A 77 -10.52 2.16 8.66
N PHE A 78 -9.98 3.37 8.76
CA PHE A 78 -10.32 4.30 9.84
C PHE A 78 -11.80 4.69 9.82
N ARG A 79 -12.38 4.91 8.63
CA ARG A 79 -13.80 5.19 8.48
C ARG A 79 -14.65 4.04 9.01
N SER A 80 -14.31 2.80 8.65
CA SER A 80 -15.04 1.60 9.08
C SER A 80 -14.98 1.43 10.60
N PHE A 81 -13.83 1.68 11.21
CA PHE A 81 -13.64 1.64 12.67
C PHE A 81 -14.50 2.68 13.40
N ILE A 82 -14.64 3.89 12.86
CA ILE A 82 -15.43 4.97 13.48
C ILE A 82 -16.93 4.78 13.26
N MET A 83 -17.32 4.23 12.11
CA MET A 83 -18.73 4.04 11.74
C MET A 83 -19.29 2.68 12.17
N ASP A 84 -18.61 1.96 13.06
CA ASP A 84 -18.99 0.61 13.46
C ASP A 84 -20.30 0.57 14.25
N LYS A 85 -21.42 0.49 13.52
CA LYS A 85 -22.77 0.45 14.07
C LYS A 85 -23.23 -0.97 14.42
N ASP A 86 -22.68 -1.96 13.75
CA ASP A 86 -23.19 -3.35 13.78
C ASP A 86 -22.17 -4.36 14.37
N GLY A 87 -21.00 -3.89 14.84
CA GLY A 87 -19.93 -4.71 15.42
C GLY A 87 -19.05 -5.43 14.39
N TRP A 88 -19.15 -5.05 13.11
CA TRP A 88 -18.37 -5.62 12.00
C TRP A 88 -17.25 -4.69 11.51
N GLY A 89 -17.20 -3.46 12.01
CA GLY A 89 -16.27 -2.41 11.59
C GLY A 89 -14.81 -2.82 11.73
N ASP A 90 -14.47 -3.63 12.74
CA ASP A 90 -13.12 -4.15 12.95
C ASP A 90 -12.62 -4.99 11.77
N ALA A 91 -13.37 -6.04 11.44
CA ALA A 91 -13.03 -6.96 10.37
C ALA A 91 -13.15 -6.27 9.01
N ALA A 92 -14.22 -5.49 8.80
CA ALA A 92 -14.46 -4.75 7.57
C ALA A 92 -13.35 -3.71 7.31
N GLY A 93 -12.93 -2.98 8.34
CA GLY A 93 -11.87 -1.99 8.23
C GLY A 93 -10.53 -2.61 7.85
N ILE A 94 -10.10 -3.66 8.57
CA ILE A 94 -8.85 -4.35 8.23
C ILE A 94 -8.92 -4.94 6.82
N LEU A 95 -10.03 -5.63 6.49
CA LEU A 95 -10.21 -6.24 5.19
C LEU A 95 -10.20 -5.20 4.05
N SER A 96 -10.81 -4.04 4.27
CA SER A 96 -10.82 -2.94 3.30
C SER A 96 -9.40 -2.45 2.97
N LEU A 97 -8.52 -2.33 3.97
CA LEU A 97 -7.12 -1.96 3.75
C LEU A 97 -6.41 -2.98 2.86
N PHE A 98 -6.59 -4.28 3.13
CA PHE A 98 -5.98 -5.34 2.32
C PHE A 98 -6.53 -5.36 0.90
N ILE A 99 -7.85 -5.27 0.72
CA ILE A 99 -8.50 -5.27 -0.58
C ILE A 99 -8.04 -4.07 -1.40
N ILE A 100 -8.20 -2.85 -0.88
CA ILE A 100 -7.88 -1.62 -1.61
C ILE A 100 -6.39 -1.57 -1.96
N THR A 101 -5.50 -1.95 -1.03
CA THR A 101 -4.06 -1.96 -1.29
C THR A 101 -3.68 -3.01 -2.35
N SER A 102 -4.26 -4.20 -2.28
CA SER A 102 -3.98 -5.28 -3.25
C SER A 102 -4.49 -4.95 -4.65
N PHE A 103 -5.73 -4.46 -4.76
CA PHE A 103 -6.29 -4.00 -6.04
C PHE A 103 -5.53 -2.78 -6.59
N GLY A 104 -5.16 -1.84 -5.74
CA GLY A 104 -4.34 -0.69 -6.11
C GLY A 104 -2.97 -1.08 -6.66
N PHE A 105 -2.35 -2.10 -6.08
CA PHE A 105 -1.13 -2.70 -6.61
C PHE A 105 -1.38 -3.42 -7.95
N GLY A 106 -2.48 -4.16 -8.08
CA GLY A 106 -2.89 -4.78 -9.35
C GLY A 106 -3.05 -3.75 -10.47
N ILE A 107 -3.78 -2.66 -10.22
CA ILE A 107 -3.96 -1.54 -11.15
C ILE A 107 -2.61 -0.91 -11.50
N THR A 108 -1.74 -0.74 -10.51
CA THR A 108 -0.38 -0.23 -10.72
C THR A 108 0.40 -1.08 -11.72
N LEU A 109 0.34 -2.41 -11.61
CA LEU A 109 1.01 -3.31 -12.55
C LEU A 109 0.39 -3.26 -13.94
N ILE A 110 -0.94 -3.20 -14.04
CA ILE A 110 -1.66 -3.10 -15.32
C ILE A 110 -1.27 -1.82 -16.07
N VAL A 111 -1.33 -0.66 -15.40
CA VAL A 111 -0.95 0.63 -15.99
C VAL A 111 0.48 0.61 -16.51
N GLN A 112 1.37 -0.06 -15.78
CA GLN A 112 2.77 -0.13 -16.17
C GLN A 112 3.04 -1.11 -17.31
N ALA A 113 2.31 -2.23 -17.37
CA ALA A 113 2.35 -3.15 -18.49
C ALA A 113 1.88 -2.43 -19.78
N ILE A 114 0.77 -1.70 -19.73
CA ILE A 114 0.26 -0.91 -20.86
C ILE A 114 1.31 0.10 -21.32
N LYS A 115 1.91 0.84 -20.38
CA LYS A 115 2.93 1.83 -20.70
C LYS A 115 4.14 1.21 -21.39
N MET A 116 4.59 0.03 -20.95
CA MET A 116 5.72 -0.68 -21.53
C MET A 116 5.45 -1.09 -22.98
N VAL A 117 4.27 -1.65 -23.26
CA VAL A 117 3.86 -2.04 -24.62
C VAL A 117 3.85 -0.83 -25.56
N ILE A 118 3.26 0.29 -25.13
CA ILE A 118 3.18 1.52 -25.95
C ILE A 118 4.58 2.09 -26.25
N SER A 119 5.52 2.04 -25.29
CA SER A 119 6.88 2.51 -25.53
C SER A 119 7.63 1.65 -26.55
N SER A 120 7.46 0.32 -26.48
CA SER A 120 8.13 -0.61 -27.40
C SER A 120 7.68 -0.42 -28.85
N THR A 121 6.38 -0.14 -29.08
CA THR A 121 5.86 0.12 -30.43
C THR A 121 6.37 1.43 -31.04
N LYS A 122 6.58 2.47 -30.21
CA LYS A 122 7.10 3.77 -30.70
C LYS A 122 8.55 3.68 -31.16
N GLU A 123 9.35 2.84 -30.51
CA GLU A 123 10.77 2.67 -30.86
C GLU A 123 10.95 1.90 -32.16
N SER A 124 10.06 0.94 -32.47
CA SER A 124 10.04 0.21 -33.74
C SER A 124 9.61 1.05 -34.96
N ASN A 125 8.94 2.20 -34.75
CA ASN A 125 8.38 3.04 -35.83
C ASN A 125 9.21 4.31 -36.10
N ARG A 126 10.42 4.45 -35.53
CA ARG A 126 11.31 5.57 -35.88
C ARG A 126 12.03 5.28 -37.20
N PRO A 127 11.85 6.10 -38.26
CA PRO A 127 12.64 5.95 -39.48
C PRO A 127 14.11 6.21 -39.17
N SER A 128 14.96 5.28 -39.63
CA SER A 128 16.42 5.31 -39.54
C SER A 128 17.04 6.47 -40.31
#